data_AF-A0A969AHY6-F1
#
_entry.id   AF-A0A969AHY6-F1
#
_cell.length_a   1.000
_cell.length_b   1.000
_cell.length_c   1.000
_cell.angle_alpha   90.00
_cell.angle_beta   90.00
_cell.angle_gamma   90.00
#
_symmetry.space_group_name_H-M   'P 1'
#
loop_
_entity.id
_entity.type
_entity.pdbx_description
1 polymer ?
#
loop_
_entity_poly.entity_id
_entity_poly.type
_entity_poly.pdbx_seq_one_letter_code
_entity_poly.pdbx_strand_id
1 'polypeptide(L)'
;MIHASPPWDLAGGEGLAVAKQLFGEAVNHLAPFQSFETIFEGEPCGVLRLGDRNFRVSYSGPLDAIVASLSRDVWVQQFPWLSAVPLSPRLLTTANIQITTRPPHRWVNLPHNRAVPVQIDGVSILLWNRDRQGQTHLEGHSATSTLNALTRILNQEDYSTI
;
A
#
# COMPACT_ATOMS: atom_id res chain seq x y z
N MET A 1 6.86 5.35 -18.56
CA MET A 1 7.26 4.86 -17.22
C MET A 1 6.22 5.38 -16.24
N ILE A 2 5.68 4.51 -15.38
CA ILE A 2 4.77 4.93 -14.32
C ILE A 2 5.64 5.60 -13.25
N HIS A 3 5.59 6.93 -13.15
CA HIS A 3 6.28 7.67 -12.09
C HIS A 3 5.41 7.63 -10.84
N ALA A 4 5.62 6.63 -10.01
CA ALA A 4 5.05 6.58 -8.68
C ALA A 4 6.17 6.63 -7.65
N SER A 5 6.02 7.51 -6.66
CA SER A 5 6.95 7.56 -5.54
C SER A 5 6.81 6.28 -4.72
N PRO A 6 7.92 5.61 -4.36
CA PRO A 6 7.86 4.46 -3.48
C PRO A 6 7.23 4.88 -2.13
N PRO A 7 6.37 4.05 -1.54
CA PRO A 7 5.89 4.31 -0.19
C PRO A 7 7.05 4.17 0.80
N TRP A 8 6.90 4.79 1.97
CA TRP A 8 7.79 4.58 3.09
C TRP A 8 7.39 3.30 3.83
N ASP A 9 8.37 2.48 4.22
CA ASP A 9 8.17 1.45 5.23
C ASP A 9 8.79 1.92 6.55
N LEU A 10 8.04 1.73 7.64
CA LEU A 10 8.43 2.04 9.01
C LEU A 10 8.32 0.77 9.85
N ALA A 11 9.40 0.35 10.49
CA ALA A 11 9.36 -0.77 11.43
C ALA A 11 10.45 -0.68 12.51
N GLY A 12 10.36 -1.52 13.53
CA GLY A 12 11.36 -1.61 14.61
C GLY A 12 10.75 -2.00 15.95
N GLY A 13 11.58 -2.04 17.00
CA GLY A 13 11.14 -2.35 18.36
C GLY A 13 10.02 -1.43 18.85
N GLU A 14 10.06 -0.15 18.46
CA GLU A 14 9.10 0.88 18.87
C GLU A 14 8.13 1.30 17.75
N GLY A 15 7.99 0.51 16.67
CA GLY A 15 7.23 0.91 15.47
C GLY A 15 5.79 1.39 15.73
N LEU A 16 5.04 0.71 16.60
CA LEU A 16 3.68 1.15 16.98
C LEU A 16 3.70 2.46 17.76
N ALA A 17 4.63 2.64 18.70
CA ALA A 17 4.72 3.86 19.51
C ALA A 17 5.06 5.07 18.63
N VAL A 18 5.99 4.90 17.69
CA VAL A 18 6.35 5.93 16.71
C VAL A 18 5.18 6.23 15.78
N ALA A 19 4.52 5.22 15.23
CA ALA A 19 3.39 5.44 14.34
C ALA A 19 2.22 6.17 15.05
N LYS A 20 1.96 5.85 16.33
CA LYS A 20 1.01 6.59 17.16
C LYS A 20 1.41 8.05 17.37
N GLN A 21 2.70 8.30 17.64
CA GLN A 21 3.21 9.66 17.84
C GLN A 21 3.07 10.50 16.57
N LEU A 22 3.26 9.91 15.39
CA LEU A 22 3.19 10.60 14.11
C LEU A 22 1.76 10.79 13.60
N PHE A 23 0.92 9.75 13.70
CA PHE A 23 -0.38 9.71 13.01
C PHE A 23 -1.59 9.62 13.97
N GLY A 24 -1.34 9.66 15.28
CA GLY A 24 -2.37 9.66 16.32
C GLY A 24 -2.83 8.27 16.77
N GLU A 25 -3.74 8.26 17.74
CA GLU A 25 -4.25 7.04 18.38
C GLU A 25 -5.01 6.10 17.42
N ALA A 26 -5.53 6.61 16.30
CA ALA A 26 -6.23 5.81 15.30
C ALA A 26 -5.39 4.62 14.79
N VAL A 27 -4.06 4.76 14.74
CA VAL A 27 -3.12 3.68 14.37
C VAL A 27 -3.26 2.46 15.26
N ASN A 28 -3.53 2.65 16.56
CA ASN A 28 -3.67 1.56 17.52
C ASN A 28 -4.89 0.68 17.25
N HIS A 29 -5.88 1.20 16.53
CA HIS A 29 -7.12 0.50 16.18
C HIS A 29 -7.05 -0.22 14.84
N LEU A 30 -5.96 -0.06 14.08
CA LEU A 30 -5.76 -0.80 12.83
C LEU A 30 -5.39 -2.25 13.13
N ALA A 31 -6.16 -3.21 12.60
CA ALA A 31 -5.69 -4.58 12.45
C ALA A 31 -4.67 -4.67 11.30
N PRO A 32 -3.88 -5.76 11.20
CA PRO A 32 -3.05 -6.01 10.02
C PRO A 32 -3.85 -5.92 8.71
N PHE A 33 -3.26 -5.26 7.72
CA PHE A 33 -3.84 -4.91 6.42
C PHE A 33 -5.04 -3.96 6.47
N GLN A 34 -5.23 -3.22 7.56
CA GLN A 34 -6.11 -2.05 7.58
C GLN A 34 -5.28 -0.77 7.49
N SER A 35 -5.89 0.24 6.90
CA SER A 35 -5.30 1.57 6.79
C SER A 35 -6.29 2.66 7.21
N PHE A 36 -5.83 3.91 7.18
CA PHE A 36 -6.68 5.09 7.09
C PHE A 36 -5.95 6.17 6.30
N GLU A 37 -6.68 7.18 5.86
CA GLU A 37 -6.14 8.41 5.29
C GLU A 37 -6.22 9.54 6.33
N THR A 38 -5.19 10.38 6.37
CA THR A 38 -5.09 11.53 7.27
C THR A 38 -4.34 12.68 6.58
N ILE A 39 -4.21 13.79 7.29
CA ILE A 39 -3.30 14.88 6.94
C ILE A 39 -2.12 14.83 7.91
N PHE A 40 -0.90 14.77 7.38
CA PHE A 40 0.33 14.78 8.17
C PHE A 40 1.22 15.92 7.67
N GLU A 41 1.60 16.84 8.56
CA GLU A 41 2.38 18.06 8.19
C GLU A 41 1.76 18.83 7.01
N GLY A 42 0.41 18.91 6.95
CA GLY A 42 -0.32 19.63 5.91
C GLY A 42 -0.54 18.85 4.60
N GLU A 43 0.03 17.66 4.44
CA GLU A 43 -0.05 16.86 3.21
C GLU A 43 -0.90 15.59 3.39
N PRO A 44 -1.59 15.11 2.33
CA PRO A 44 -2.31 13.84 2.35
C PRO A 44 -1.38 12.66 2.66
N CYS A 45 -1.78 11.84 3.63
CA CYS A 45 -1.00 10.72 4.13
C CYS A 45 -1.89 9.48 4.28
N GLY A 46 -1.48 8.36 3.68
CA GLY A 46 -2.11 7.06 3.88
C GLY A 46 -1.25 6.21 4.81
N VAL A 47 -1.83 5.61 5.84
CA VAL A 47 -1.11 4.78 6.82
C VAL A 47 -1.69 3.38 6.82
N LEU A 48 -0.94 2.39 6.36
CA LEU A 48 -1.29 0.98 6.32
C LEU A 48 -0.52 0.19 7.38
N ARG A 49 -1.21 -0.59 8.21
CA ARG A 49 -0.56 -1.53 9.13
C ARG A 49 -0.26 -2.83 8.40
N LEU A 50 1.02 -3.19 8.26
CA LEU A 50 1.45 -4.47 7.68
C LEU A 50 1.56 -5.57 8.74
N GLY A 51 1.85 -5.19 9.99
CA GLY A 51 1.97 -6.10 11.13
C GLY A 51 1.97 -5.32 12.44
N ASP A 52 2.30 -5.97 13.55
CA ASP A 52 2.17 -5.35 14.88
C ASP A 52 2.98 -4.06 15.04
N ARG A 53 4.17 -3.99 14.44
CA ARG A 53 5.10 -2.86 14.53
C ARG A 53 5.58 -2.37 13.16
N ASN A 54 4.90 -2.79 12.09
CA ASN A 54 5.34 -2.57 10.72
C ASN A 54 4.24 -1.82 9.99
N PHE A 55 4.60 -0.67 9.42
CA PHE A 55 3.67 0.22 8.74
C PHE A 55 4.22 0.58 7.37
N ARG A 56 3.30 0.77 6.43
CA ARG A 56 3.58 1.36 5.14
C ARG A 56 2.86 2.69 5.06
N VAL A 57 3.59 3.73 4.65
CA VAL A 57 3.11 5.11 4.65
C VAL A 57 3.23 5.70 3.25
N SER A 58 2.10 6.11 2.69
CA SER A 58 2.04 6.93 1.47
C SER A 58 2.11 8.40 1.88
N TYR A 59 3.31 8.99 1.86
CA TYR A 59 3.55 10.38 2.21
C TYR A 59 4.66 10.96 1.32
N SER A 60 4.46 12.17 0.79
CA SER A 60 5.38 12.82 -0.17
C SER A 60 6.57 13.50 0.50
N GLY A 61 6.46 13.86 1.78
CA GLY A 61 7.52 14.55 2.53
C GLY A 61 8.63 13.64 3.06
N PRO A 62 9.65 14.22 3.72
CA PRO A 62 10.83 13.52 4.21
C PRO A 62 10.56 12.79 5.54
N LEU A 63 9.82 11.68 5.47
CA LEU A 63 9.42 10.93 6.68
C LEU A 63 10.61 10.42 7.48
N ASP A 64 11.69 10.01 6.81
CA ASP A 64 12.94 9.57 7.41
C ASP A 64 13.57 10.64 8.32
N ALA A 65 13.67 11.89 7.86
CA ALA A 65 14.23 12.99 8.63
C ALA A 65 13.38 13.30 9.87
N ILE A 66 12.04 13.24 9.71
CA ILE A 66 11.10 13.44 10.83
C ILE A 66 11.28 12.34 11.86
N VAL A 67 11.30 11.06 11.44
CA VAL A 67 11.45 9.93 12.38
C VAL A 67 12.84 9.89 13.02
N ALA A 68 13.90 10.24 12.29
CA ALA A 68 15.25 10.31 12.84
C ALA A 68 15.33 11.29 14.03
N SER A 69 14.57 12.38 14.01
CA SER A 69 14.52 13.34 15.11
C SER A 69 13.94 12.78 16.42
N LEU A 70 13.18 11.68 16.35
CA LEU A 70 12.53 11.08 17.51
C LEU A 70 13.49 10.23 18.37
N SER A 71 14.65 9.84 17.84
CA SER A 71 15.66 9.02 18.54
C SER A 71 15.08 7.72 19.14
N ARG A 72 14.30 6.98 18.33
CA ARG A 72 13.61 5.74 18.71
C ARG A 72 14.20 4.52 18.02
N ASP A 73 13.96 3.33 18.57
CA ASP A 73 14.35 2.06 17.95
C ASP A 73 13.41 1.68 16.79
N VAL A 74 13.55 2.43 15.69
CA VAL A 74 12.84 2.24 14.42
C VAL A 74 13.75 2.58 13.24
N TRP A 75 13.46 1.97 12.10
CA TRP A 75 13.97 2.37 10.80
C TRP A 75 12.81 2.83 9.92
N VAL A 76 13.12 3.78 9.03
CA VAL A 76 12.19 4.31 8.02
C VAL A 76 12.94 4.37 6.70
N GLN A 77 12.37 3.77 5.66
CA GLN A 77 13.05 3.66 4.38
C GLN A 77 12.08 3.59 3.21
N GLN A 78 12.45 4.26 2.11
CA GLN A 78 11.94 3.95 0.77
C GLN A 78 12.85 2.94 0.11
N PHE A 79 12.29 1.83 -0.36
CA PHE A 79 13.05 0.81 -1.07
C PHE A 79 13.04 1.10 -2.58
N PRO A 80 14.21 1.23 -3.24
CA PRO A 80 14.29 1.59 -4.66
C PRO A 80 13.70 0.52 -5.59
N TRP A 81 13.59 -0.71 -5.11
CA TRP A 81 12.98 -1.83 -5.82
C TRP A 81 11.49 -1.96 -5.54
N LEU A 82 10.92 -1.27 -4.53
CA LEU A 82 9.50 -1.30 -4.21
C LEU A 82 8.80 -0.17 -4.96
N SER A 83 7.62 -0.45 -5.49
CA SER A 83 6.82 0.58 -6.16
C SER A 83 5.34 0.37 -5.84
N ALA A 84 4.58 1.45 -5.97
CA ALA A 84 3.12 1.44 -5.91
C ALA A 84 2.61 1.92 -7.27
N VAL A 85 1.74 1.18 -7.95
CA VAL A 85 1.15 1.65 -9.22
C VAL A 85 -0.36 1.75 -9.07
N PRO A 86 -1.00 2.80 -9.60
CA PRO A 86 -2.45 2.86 -9.63
C PRO A 86 -2.98 1.74 -10.53
N LEU A 87 -4.00 1.03 -10.07
CA LEU A 87 -4.68 -0.02 -10.82
C LEU A 87 -6.12 0.40 -11.07
N SER A 88 -6.54 0.28 -12.32
CA SER A 88 -7.93 0.51 -12.70
C SER A 88 -8.80 -0.65 -12.21
N PRO A 89 -9.93 -0.39 -11.52
CA PRO A 89 -10.88 -1.45 -11.17
C PRO A 89 -11.34 -2.30 -12.36
N ARG A 90 -11.38 -1.72 -13.57
CA ARG A 90 -11.73 -2.45 -14.80
C ARG A 90 -10.71 -3.52 -15.18
N LEU A 91 -9.42 -3.26 -14.97
CA LEU A 91 -8.36 -4.24 -15.26
C LEU A 91 -8.44 -5.46 -14.34
N LEU A 92 -9.14 -5.33 -13.21
CA LEU A 92 -9.28 -6.38 -12.21
C LEU A 92 -10.56 -7.20 -12.40
N THR A 93 -11.44 -6.80 -13.31
CA THR A 93 -12.60 -7.61 -13.70
C THR A 93 -12.28 -8.65 -14.76
N THR A 94 -11.20 -8.46 -15.52
CA THR A 94 -10.78 -9.37 -16.61
C THR A 94 -9.69 -10.33 -16.17
N ALA A 95 -8.82 -9.92 -15.24
CA ALA A 95 -7.68 -10.71 -14.79
C ALA A 95 -8.09 -11.88 -13.87
N ASN A 96 -7.29 -12.95 -13.86
CA ASN A 96 -7.47 -14.07 -12.94
C ASN A 96 -6.87 -13.71 -11.56
N ILE A 97 -7.74 -13.33 -10.62
CA ILE A 97 -7.34 -12.86 -9.28
C ILE A 97 -7.52 -13.97 -8.25
N GLN A 98 -6.41 -14.35 -7.61
CA GLN A 98 -6.39 -15.28 -6.47
C GLN A 98 -6.02 -14.54 -5.19
N ILE A 99 -6.79 -14.73 -4.13
CA ILE A 99 -6.46 -14.18 -2.80
C ILE A 99 -5.52 -15.15 -2.10
N THR A 100 -4.39 -14.65 -1.60
CA THR A 100 -3.37 -15.50 -0.96
C THR A 100 -3.54 -15.63 0.55
N THR A 101 -4.42 -14.81 1.16
CA THR A 101 -4.73 -14.85 2.61
C THR A 101 -6.11 -15.43 2.92
N ARG A 102 -6.20 -16.08 4.09
CA ARG A 102 -7.47 -16.60 4.63
C ARG A 102 -8.37 -15.45 5.12
N PRO A 103 -9.69 -15.67 5.28
CA PRO A 103 -10.65 -14.67 5.75
C PRO A 103 -10.19 -13.91 7.01
N PRO A 104 -10.62 -12.65 7.22
CA PRO A 104 -11.75 -11.96 6.58
C PRO A 104 -11.40 -11.19 5.30
N HIS A 105 -10.17 -11.29 4.82
CA HIS A 105 -9.72 -10.59 3.62
C HIS A 105 -10.42 -11.16 2.38
N ARG A 106 -11.22 -10.33 1.70
CA ARG A 106 -11.87 -10.65 0.43
C ARG A 106 -11.50 -9.59 -0.59
N TRP A 107 -11.11 -10.02 -1.79
CA TRP A 107 -10.91 -9.14 -2.94
C TRP A 107 -12.27 -8.63 -3.46
N VAL A 108 -13.26 -9.53 -3.58
CA VAL A 108 -14.63 -9.15 -3.95
C VAL A 108 -15.18 -8.20 -2.90
N ASN A 109 -15.45 -6.96 -3.31
CA ASN A 109 -15.86 -5.84 -2.46
C ASN A 109 -14.82 -5.51 -1.38
N LEU A 110 -13.52 -5.51 -1.70
CA LEU A 110 -12.47 -5.06 -0.79
C LEU A 110 -12.85 -3.70 -0.20
N PRO A 111 -13.14 -3.61 1.11
CA PRO A 111 -13.57 -2.36 1.70
C PRO A 111 -12.50 -1.28 1.55
N HIS A 112 -12.93 -0.03 1.52
CA HIS A 112 -12.03 1.11 1.64
C HIS A 112 -11.10 0.96 2.83
N ASN A 113 -9.91 1.53 2.69
CA ASN A 113 -8.87 1.58 3.70
C ASN A 113 -8.43 0.18 4.16
N ARG A 114 -8.25 -0.72 3.19
CA ARG A 114 -7.74 -2.07 3.41
C ARG A 114 -6.77 -2.47 2.32
N ALA A 115 -5.85 -3.34 2.71
CA ALA A 115 -4.99 -4.04 1.79
C ALA A 115 -5.26 -5.55 1.80
N VAL A 116 -4.88 -6.21 0.73
CA VAL A 116 -4.95 -7.67 0.60
C VAL A 116 -3.86 -8.15 -0.35
N PRO A 117 -3.06 -9.15 0.03
CA PRO A 117 -2.14 -9.78 -0.90
C PRO A 117 -2.92 -10.67 -1.87
N VAL A 118 -2.70 -10.44 -3.16
CA VAL A 118 -3.32 -11.17 -4.25
C VAL A 118 -2.29 -11.66 -5.24
N GLN A 119 -2.69 -12.62 -6.04
CA GLN A 119 -2.01 -12.99 -7.27
C GLN A 119 -2.91 -12.59 -8.44
N ILE A 120 -2.36 -11.87 -9.40
CA ILE A 120 -3.04 -11.50 -10.65
C ILE A 120 -2.27 -12.15 -11.79
N ASP A 121 -2.89 -13.11 -12.47
CA ASP A 121 -2.27 -13.85 -13.59
C ASP A 121 -0.87 -14.40 -13.24
N GLY A 122 -0.76 -15.00 -12.05
CA GLY A 122 0.50 -15.55 -11.55
C GLY A 122 1.41 -14.54 -10.83
N VAL A 123 1.12 -13.24 -10.89
CA VAL A 123 1.94 -12.18 -10.32
C VAL A 123 1.47 -11.77 -8.93
N SER A 124 2.29 -11.99 -7.90
CA SER A 124 1.98 -11.62 -6.52
C SER A 124 2.19 -10.13 -6.25
N ILE A 125 1.14 -9.47 -5.77
CA ILE A 125 1.16 -8.06 -5.37
C ILE A 125 0.36 -7.85 -4.07
N LEU A 126 0.65 -6.77 -3.35
CA LEU A 126 -0.23 -6.26 -2.31
C LEU A 126 -1.16 -5.22 -2.93
N LEU A 127 -2.45 -5.50 -2.98
CA LEU A 127 -3.44 -4.50 -3.37
C LEU A 127 -3.82 -3.66 -2.16
N TRP A 128 -3.82 -2.34 -2.31
CA TRP A 128 -4.25 -1.41 -1.28
C TRP A 128 -5.37 -0.52 -1.83
N ASN A 129 -6.59 -0.69 -1.29
CA ASN A 129 -7.75 0.14 -1.59
C ASN A 129 -7.82 1.30 -0.60
N ARG A 130 -7.54 2.50 -1.09
CA ARG A 130 -7.52 3.75 -0.34
C ARG A 130 -8.76 4.59 -0.63
N ASP A 131 -9.23 5.34 0.37
CA ASP A 131 -10.30 6.31 0.21
C ASP A 131 -9.75 7.74 0.28
N ARG A 132 -9.45 8.34 -0.86
CA ARG A 132 -8.97 9.72 -0.93
C ARG A 132 -10.16 10.62 -1.28
N GLN A 133 -10.63 11.40 -0.32
CA GLN A 133 -11.72 12.37 -0.51
C GLN A 133 -13.02 11.73 -1.06
N GLY A 134 -13.36 10.52 -0.62
CA GLY A 134 -14.56 9.81 -1.08
C GLY A 134 -14.38 9.08 -2.41
N GLN A 135 -13.16 9.08 -2.97
CA GLN A 135 -12.84 8.36 -4.20
C GLN A 135 -12.01 7.11 -3.90
N THR A 136 -12.35 6.02 -4.59
CA THR A 136 -11.60 4.76 -4.54
C THR A 136 -10.28 4.95 -5.29
N HIS A 137 -9.17 4.78 -4.59
CA HIS A 137 -7.83 4.72 -5.18
C HIS A 137 -7.23 3.35 -4.90
N LEU A 138 -7.19 2.50 -5.92
CA LEU A 138 -6.61 1.18 -5.80
C LEU A 138 -5.16 1.20 -6.29
N GLU A 139 -4.25 0.71 -5.45
CA GLU A 139 -2.83 0.67 -5.75
C GLU A 139 -2.30 -0.77 -5.64
N GLY A 140 -1.48 -1.18 -6.62
CA GLY A 140 -0.70 -2.41 -6.57
C GLY A 140 0.71 -2.13 -6.07
N HIS A 141 1.10 -2.81 -5.00
CA HIS A 141 2.41 -2.66 -4.35
C HIS A 141 3.21 -3.95 -4.52
N SER A 142 4.37 -3.87 -5.18
CA SER A 142 5.29 -5.00 -5.34
C SER A 142 6.65 -4.51 -5.81
N ALA A 143 7.56 -5.44 -6.09
CA ALA A 143 8.83 -5.09 -6.72
C ALA A 143 8.58 -4.42 -8.09
N THR A 144 9.37 -3.41 -8.47
CA THR A 144 9.21 -2.68 -9.73
C THR A 144 9.24 -3.62 -10.95
N SER A 145 10.11 -4.63 -10.93
CA SER A 145 10.18 -5.66 -11.98
C SER A 145 8.88 -6.46 -12.08
N THR A 146 8.27 -6.80 -10.95
CA THR A 146 7.01 -7.52 -10.83
C THR A 146 5.84 -6.69 -11.36
N LEU A 147 5.77 -5.41 -11.00
CA LEU A 147 4.73 -4.51 -11.52
C LEU A 147 4.87 -4.28 -13.03
N ASN A 148 6.11 -4.17 -13.53
CA ASN A 148 6.35 -4.10 -14.97
C ASN A 148 5.88 -5.37 -15.69
N ALA A 149 6.04 -6.56 -15.10
CA ALA A 149 5.50 -7.79 -15.66
C ALA A 149 3.97 -7.78 -15.69
N LEU A 150 3.33 -7.37 -14.58
CA LEU A 150 1.88 -7.22 -14.50
C LEU A 150 1.32 -6.26 -15.55
N THR A 151 1.93 -5.08 -15.72
CA THR A 151 1.49 -4.10 -16.73
C THR A 151 1.57 -4.68 -18.16
N ARG A 152 2.58 -5.52 -18.46
CA ARG A 152 2.65 -6.17 -19.77
C ARG A 152 1.51 -7.16 -19.98
N ILE A 153 1.17 -7.97 -18.96
CA ILE A 153 0.06 -8.92 -19.02
C ILE A 153 -1.24 -8.17 -19.26
N LEU A 154 -1.53 -7.17 -18.42
CA LEU A 154 -2.77 -6.39 -18.51
C LEU A 154 -2.93 -5.65 -19.85
N ASN A 155 -1.82 -5.15 -20.42
CA ASN A 155 -1.87 -4.48 -21.73
C ASN A 155 -2.00 -5.47 -22.91
N GLN A 156 -1.56 -6.71 -22.79
CA GLN A 156 -1.68 -7.71 -23.87
C GLN A 156 -3.11 -8.23 -24.02
N GLU A 157 -3.88 -8.27 -22.93
CA GLU A 157 -5.29 -8.65 -22.97
C GLU A 157 -6.18 -7.60 -23.65
N ASP A 158 -5.86 -6.30 -23.52
CA ASP A 158 -6.59 -5.22 -24.20
C ASP A 158 -6.51 -5.33 -25.74
N TYR A 159 -5.43 -5.90 -26.30
CA TYR A 159 -5.28 -6.09 -27.76
C TYR A 159 -5.87 -7.39 -28.30
N SER A 160 -6.30 -8.32 -27.44
CA SER A 160 -6.83 -9.62 -27.87
C SER A 160 -8.36 -9.62 -28.07
N THR A 161 -9.00 -8.45 -27.88
CA THR A 161 -10.47 -8.28 -27.89
C THR A 161 -10.97 -7.38 -29.03
N ILE A 162 -10.14 -7.14 -30.07
CA ILE A 162 -10.51 -6.37 -31.27
C ILE A 162 -10.56 -7.28 -32.50
#